data_AF-A0A519WZH9-F1
#
_entry.id   AF-A0A519WZH9-F1
#
_cell.length_a   1.000
_cell.length_b   1.000
_cell.length_c   1.000
_cell.angle_alpha   90.00
_cell.angle_beta   90.00
_cell.angle_gamma   90.00
#
_symmetry.space_group_name_H-M   'P 1'
#
loop_
_entity.id
_entity.type
_entity.pdbx_description
1 polymer ?
#
loop_
_entity_poly.entity_id
_entity_poly.type
_entity_poly.pdbx_seq_one_letter_code
_entity_poly.pdbx_strand_id
1 'polypeptide(L)'
;MEISTLMTEICLLKPTLEMFVLRYPINEEQADQLVQDTLISALLKADTYNETMTLKHWLLSLMKDKYNEVYDQKLNVKDSPEEDRVVNMKVVYVNTVTTVSDRLDVFEHDLILHEQEQLAQEAQVKGA
;
A
#
# COMPACT_ATOMS: atom_id res chain seq x y z
N MET A 1 -17.85 -16.79 -4.33
CA MET A 1 -18.45 -15.45 -4.08
C MET A 1 -19.13 -14.93 -5.35
N GLU A 2 -20.28 -14.26 -5.26
CA GLU A 2 -20.88 -13.55 -6.42
C GLU A 2 -19.98 -12.40 -6.87
N ILE A 3 -19.81 -12.21 -8.19
CA ILE A 3 -18.87 -11.22 -8.75
C ILE A 3 -19.22 -9.79 -8.30
N SER A 4 -20.51 -9.44 -8.23
CA SER A 4 -20.96 -8.11 -7.78
C SER A 4 -20.63 -7.84 -6.30
N THR A 5 -20.73 -8.87 -5.45
CA THR A 5 -20.32 -8.81 -4.04
C THR A 5 -18.82 -8.61 -3.93
N LEU A 6 -18.03 -9.38 -4.69
CA LEU A 6 -16.58 -9.26 -4.73
C LEU A 6 -16.13 -7.85 -5.15
N MET A 7 -16.72 -7.29 -6.20
CA MET A 7 -16.42 -5.93 -6.66
C MET A 7 -16.71 -4.87 -5.59
N THR A 8 -17.78 -5.05 -4.81
CA THR A 8 -18.12 -4.16 -3.70
C THR A 8 -17.07 -4.26 -2.60
N GLU A 9 -16.67 -5.47 -2.22
CA GLU A 9 -15.63 -5.71 -1.21
C GLU A 9 -14.27 -5.14 -1.64
N ILE A 10 -13.91 -5.24 -2.93
CA ILE A 10 -12.70 -4.63 -3.49
C ILE A 10 -12.72 -3.11 -3.27
N CYS A 11 -13.82 -2.45 -3.60
CA CYS A 11 -13.96 -1.00 -3.44
C CYS A 11 -13.89 -0.58 -1.96
N LEU A 12 -14.46 -1.37 -1.05
CA LEU A 12 -14.42 -1.10 0.39
C LEU A 12 -13.00 -1.19 0.99
N LEU A 13 -12.06 -1.86 0.30
CA LEU A 13 -10.67 -1.97 0.74
C LEU A 13 -9.79 -0.81 0.27
N LYS A 14 -10.32 0.20 -0.43
CA LYS A 14 -9.56 1.40 -0.84
C LYS A 14 -8.80 2.06 0.32
N PRO A 15 -9.39 2.34 1.50
CA PRO A 15 -8.65 2.96 2.62
C PRO A 15 -7.52 2.08 3.13
N THR A 16 -7.67 0.76 3.02
CA THR A 16 -6.58 -0.17 3.35
C THR A 16 -5.44 0.02 2.36
N LEU A 17 -5.71 0.04 1.05
CA LEU A 17 -4.70 0.26 0.02
C LEU A 17 -3.97 1.60 0.17
N GLU A 18 -4.69 2.67 0.51
CA GLU A 18 -4.11 3.98 0.84
C GLU A 18 -3.09 3.89 2.00
N MET A 19 -3.40 3.16 3.06
CA MET A 19 -2.45 2.95 4.16
C MET A 19 -1.26 2.08 3.77
N PHE A 20 -1.45 1.12 2.85
CA PHE A 20 -0.35 0.26 2.39
C PHE A 20 0.58 0.97 1.41
N VAL A 21 0.06 1.90 0.60
CA VAL A 21 0.88 2.58 -0.41
C VAL A 21 1.94 3.49 0.21
N LEU A 22 1.68 4.01 1.42
CA LEU A 22 2.64 4.80 2.21
C LEU A 22 3.95 4.05 2.53
N ARG A 23 4.00 2.73 2.33
CA ARG A 23 5.22 1.92 2.51
C ARG A 23 6.17 1.98 1.32
N TYR A 24 5.71 2.49 0.17
CA TYR A 24 6.54 2.63 -1.02
C TYR A 24 7.22 4.01 -1.05
N PRO A 25 8.47 4.11 -1.50
CA PRO A 25 9.19 5.39 -1.59
C PRO A 25 8.77 6.17 -2.84
N ILE A 26 7.53 6.66 -2.85
CA ILE A 26 6.91 7.44 -3.94
C ILE A 26 6.24 8.69 -3.38
N ASN A 27 5.96 9.66 -4.25
CA ASN A 27 5.24 10.88 -3.83
C ASN A 27 3.72 10.63 -3.73
N GLU A 28 2.99 11.61 -3.20
CA GLU A 28 1.54 11.53 -2.97
C GLU A 28 0.73 11.27 -4.25
N GLU A 29 1.03 11.98 -5.34
CA GLU A 29 0.37 11.80 -6.64
C GLU A 29 0.58 10.39 -7.20
N GLN A 30 1.80 9.87 -7.09
CA GLN A 30 2.15 8.50 -7.50
C GLN A 30 1.47 7.46 -6.60
N ALA A 31 1.32 7.76 -5.31
CA ALA A 31 0.66 6.89 -4.35
C ALA A 31 -0.85 6.75 -4.68
N ASP A 32 -1.53 7.87 -4.94
CA ASP A 32 -2.92 7.88 -5.37
C ASP A 32 -3.12 7.13 -6.69
N GLN A 33 -2.23 7.36 -7.66
CA GLN A 33 -2.26 6.65 -8.94
C GLN A 33 -2.08 5.14 -8.75
N LEU A 34 -1.13 4.71 -7.91
CA LEU A 34 -0.87 3.30 -7.65
C LEU A 34 -2.07 2.62 -6.96
N VAL A 35 -2.74 3.30 -6.03
CA VAL A 35 -3.98 2.80 -5.41
C VAL A 35 -5.08 2.63 -6.46
N GLN A 36 -5.27 3.64 -7.30
CA GLN A 36 -6.28 3.61 -8.36
C GLN A 36 -6.02 2.47 -9.37
N ASP A 37 -4.80 2.35 -9.86
CA ASP A 37 -4.41 1.31 -10.83
C ASP A 37 -4.54 -0.11 -10.25
N THR A 38 -4.30 -0.24 -8.93
CA THR A 38 -4.51 -1.49 -8.21
C THR A 38 -5.99 -1.86 -8.20
N LEU A 39 -6.88 -0.91 -7.85
CA LEU A 39 -8.33 -1.15 -7.82
C LEU A 39 -8.87 -1.51 -9.21
N ILE A 40 -8.45 -0.78 -10.25
CA ILE A 40 -8.83 -1.09 -11.64
C ILE A 40 -8.37 -2.50 -12.02
N SER A 41 -7.11 -2.83 -11.72
CA SER A 41 -6.56 -4.16 -12.01
C SER A 41 -7.31 -5.27 -11.27
N ALA A 42 -7.71 -5.02 -10.02
CA ALA A 42 -8.49 -5.97 -9.23
C ALA A 42 -9.89 -6.19 -9.80
N LEU A 43 -10.58 -5.13 -10.22
CA LEU A 43 -11.90 -5.24 -10.84
C LEU A 43 -11.84 -5.99 -12.18
N LEU A 44 -10.79 -5.75 -13.00
CA LEU A 44 -10.59 -6.45 -14.27
C LEU A 44 -10.23 -7.93 -14.10
N LYS A 45 -9.54 -8.28 -13.01
CA LYS A 45 -9.10 -9.64 -12.69
C LYS A 45 -10.01 -10.34 -11.67
N ALA A 46 -11.18 -9.79 -11.39
CA ALA A 46 -12.07 -10.28 -10.32
C ALA A 46 -12.49 -11.75 -10.53
N ASP A 47 -12.61 -12.18 -11.78
CA ASP A 47 -12.88 -13.56 -12.18
C ASP A 47 -11.74 -14.54 -11.85
N THR A 48 -10.50 -14.04 -11.70
CA THR A 48 -9.32 -14.84 -11.34
C THR A 48 -9.11 -14.96 -9.83
N TYR A 49 -9.87 -14.20 -9.03
CA TYR A 49 -9.73 -14.25 -7.57
C TYR A 49 -10.12 -15.63 -7.03
N ASN A 50 -9.26 -16.16 -6.16
CA ASN A 50 -9.44 -17.46 -5.52
C ASN A 50 -9.48 -17.30 -4.00
N GLU A 51 -10.54 -17.82 -3.37
CA GLU A 51 -10.78 -17.75 -1.93
C GLU A 51 -9.76 -18.50 -1.06
N THR A 52 -8.81 -19.22 -1.66
CA THR A 52 -7.63 -19.79 -0.95
C THR A 52 -6.73 -18.73 -0.32
N MET A 53 -6.83 -17.47 -0.76
CA MET A 53 -6.21 -16.32 -0.11
C MET A 53 -7.26 -15.25 0.25
N THR A 54 -6.99 -14.45 1.27
CA THR A 54 -7.88 -13.34 1.61
C THR A 54 -7.83 -12.25 0.54
N LEU A 55 -8.94 -11.55 0.32
CA LEU A 55 -9.03 -10.44 -0.63
C LEU A 55 -7.96 -9.36 -0.39
N LYS A 56 -7.70 -9.03 0.88
CA LYS A 56 -6.64 -8.08 1.26
C LYS A 56 -5.27 -8.51 0.75
N HIS A 57 -4.87 -9.77 0.97
CA HIS A 57 -3.58 -10.28 0.49
C HIS A 57 -3.50 -10.26 -1.04
N TRP A 58 -4.60 -10.59 -1.73
CA TRP A 58 -4.66 -10.53 -3.19
C TRP A 58 -4.54 -9.11 -3.75
N LEU A 59 -5.21 -8.13 -3.15
CA LEU A 59 -5.08 -6.73 -3.56
C LEU A 59 -3.66 -6.20 -3.33
N LEU A 60 -3.01 -6.62 -2.24
CA LEU A 60 -1.62 -6.24 -1.97
C LEU A 60 -0.63 -6.87 -2.96
N SER A 61 -0.87 -8.11 -3.43
CA SER A 61 -0.04 -8.68 -4.49
C SER A 61 -0.20 -7.92 -5.81
N LEU A 62 -1.42 -7.53 -6.17
CA LEU A 62 -1.66 -6.71 -7.37
C LEU A 62 -1.00 -5.33 -7.26
N MET A 63 -1.07 -4.68 -6.10
CA MET A 63 -0.40 -3.39 -5.87
C MET A 63 1.12 -3.52 -5.98
N LYS A 64 1.69 -4.59 -5.44
CA LYS A 64 3.14 -4.85 -5.54
C LYS A 64 3.57 -5.08 -6.99
N ASP A 65 2.81 -5.86 -7.75
CA ASP A 65 3.08 -6.09 -9.17
C ASP A 65 3.04 -4.77 -9.95
N LYS A 66 2.04 -3.92 -9.68
CA LYS A 66 1.92 -2.59 -10.29
C LYS A 66 3.06 -1.67 -9.90
N TYR A 67 3.45 -1.66 -8.64
CA TYR A 67 4.60 -0.88 -8.18
C TYR A 67 5.88 -1.29 -8.93
N ASN A 68 6.14 -2.60 -9.03
CA ASN A 68 7.32 -3.10 -9.70
C ASN A 68 7.32 -2.80 -11.21
N GLU A 69 6.15 -2.89 -11.85
CA GLU A 69 5.98 -2.59 -13.28
C GLU A 69 6.30 -1.13 -13.61
N VAL A 70 5.88 -0.19 -12.75
CA VAL A 70 5.92 1.25 -13.04
C VAL A 70 7.15 1.94 -12.43
N TYR A 71 7.52 1.58 -11.20
CA TYR A 71 8.47 2.35 -10.40
C TYR A 71 9.79 1.61 -10.11
N ASP A 72 9.79 0.27 -10.06
CA ASP A 72 11.02 -0.49 -9.85
C ASP A 72 11.73 -0.83 -11.18
N GLN A 73 12.52 0.14 -11.66
CA GLN A 73 13.32 -0.03 -12.89
C GLN A 73 14.37 -1.15 -12.81
N LYS A 74 14.65 -1.71 -11.62
CA LYS A 74 15.60 -2.85 -11.48
C LYS A 74 15.01 -4.18 -11.95
N LEU A 75 13.68 -4.27 -12.12
CA LEU A 75 12.98 -5.49 -12.54
C LEU A 75 12.38 -5.38 -13.95
N ASN A 76 12.78 -4.38 -14.75
CA ASN A 76 12.41 -4.29 -16.17
C ASN A 76 13.17 -5.33 -17.01
N VAL A 77 13.14 -6.60 -16.59
CA VAL A 77 13.60 -7.77 -17.34
C VAL A 77 12.43 -8.22 -18.21
N LYS A 78 12.16 -7.47 -19.28
CA LYS A 78 11.12 -7.84 -20.26
C LYS A 78 11.46 -9.10 -21.08
N ASP A 79 12.58 -9.78 -20.79
CA ASP A 79 13.07 -10.93 -21.58
C ASP A 79 13.46 -12.18 -20.75
N SER A 80 12.95 -12.38 -19.51
CA SER A 80 13.24 -13.62 -18.75
C SER A 80 12.10 -14.65 -18.83
N PRO A 81 12.39 -15.93 -19.14
CA PRO A 81 11.41 -17.00 -19.18
C PRO A 81 10.75 -17.21 -17.80
N GLU A 82 9.48 -17.65 -17.82
CA GLU A 82 8.54 -17.68 -16.68
C GLU A 82 9.05 -18.39 -15.41
N GLU A 83 10.09 -19.21 -15.51
CA GLU A 83 10.63 -20.04 -14.42
C GLU A 83 11.49 -19.28 -13.39
N ASP A 84 11.97 -18.06 -13.70
CA ASP A 84 12.89 -17.30 -12.82
C ASP A 84 12.19 -16.27 -11.90
N ARG A 85 10.86 -16.26 -11.83
CA ARG A 85 10.09 -15.39 -10.90
C ARG A 85 10.15 -15.85 -9.44
N VAL A 86 11.28 -16.41 -8.99
CA VAL A 86 11.58 -16.58 -7.58
C VAL A 86 11.94 -15.22 -6.99
N VAL A 87 10.91 -14.42 -6.73
CA VAL A 87 11.06 -13.16 -6.00
C VAL A 87 11.51 -13.54 -4.60
N ASN A 88 12.78 -13.27 -4.32
CA ASN A 88 13.39 -13.35 -3.00
C ASN A 88 12.76 -12.26 -2.11
N MET A 89 11.51 -12.48 -1.73
CA MET A 89 10.84 -11.75 -0.68
C MET A 89 11.57 -12.17 0.58
N LYS A 90 12.51 -11.33 1.03
CA LYS A 90 12.92 -11.34 2.42
C LYS A 90 11.61 -11.28 3.20
N VAL A 91 11.26 -12.43 3.72
CA VAL A 91 10.04 -12.76 4.39
C VAL A 91 9.97 -11.82 5.58
N VAL A 92 9.34 -10.65 5.41
CA VAL A 92 8.91 -9.85 6.54
C VAL A 92 7.60 -10.50 6.99
N TYR A 93 7.73 -11.66 7.62
CA TYR A 93 6.83 -12.02 8.71
C TYR A 93 7.01 -10.91 9.74
N VAL A 94 6.24 -9.83 9.60
CA VAL A 94 5.90 -9.10 10.82
C VAL A 94 4.95 -10.04 11.53
N ASN A 95 5.49 -10.78 12.51
CA ASN A 95 4.72 -11.34 13.59
C ASN A 95 3.72 -10.27 14.02
N THR A 96 2.43 -10.44 13.73
CA THR A 96 1.36 -9.59 14.23
C THR A 96 1.10 -9.92 15.70
N VAL A 97 2.15 -9.88 16.51
CA VAL A 97 2.07 -9.60 17.95
C VAL A 97 2.95 -8.38 18.21
N THR A 98 2.71 -7.31 17.44
CA THR A 98 2.80 -5.95 17.97
C THR A 98 1.39 -5.43 17.76
N THR A 99 0.70 -5.23 18.86
CA THR A 99 -0.71 -4.90 18.86
C THR A 99 -0.96 -3.64 18.03
N VAL A 100 -2.19 -3.46 17.54
CA VAL A 100 -2.60 -2.22 16.86
C VAL A 100 -2.26 -0.98 17.72
N SER A 101 -2.19 -1.13 19.05
CA SER A 101 -1.72 -0.14 20.01
C SER A 101 -0.31 0.37 19.70
N ASP A 102 0.66 -0.52 19.46
CA ASP A 102 2.07 -0.15 19.25
C ASP A 102 2.27 0.66 17.96
N ARG A 103 1.32 0.58 17.02
CA ARG A 103 1.35 1.36 15.78
C ARG A 103 0.60 2.67 15.90
N LEU A 104 -0.44 2.73 16.73
CA LEU A 104 -1.14 3.97 17.06
C LEU A 104 -0.20 4.93 17.82
N ASP A 105 0.63 4.39 18.72
CA ASP A 105 1.59 5.18 19.50
C ASP A 105 2.62 5.92 18.63
N VAL A 106 3.06 5.31 17.52
CA VAL A 106 3.98 5.94 16.56
C VAL A 106 3.28 7.05 15.77
N PHE A 107 2.03 6.82 15.36
CA PHE A 107 1.25 7.84 14.65
C PHE A 107 0.87 9.02 15.55
N GLU A 108 0.49 8.78 16.81
CA GLU A 108 0.19 9.84 17.78
C GLU A 108 1.45 10.66 18.10
N HIS A 109 2.61 10.00 18.24
CA HIS A 109 3.88 10.68 18.45
C HIS A 109 4.28 11.58 17.27
N ASP A 110 4.14 11.09 16.04
CA ASP A 110 4.49 11.86 14.84
C ASP A 110 3.50 13.02 14.60
N LEU A 111 2.22 12.85 14.93
CA LEU A 111 1.22 13.92 14.86
C LEU A 111 1.51 15.04 15.88
N ILE A 112 1.89 14.67 17.11
CA ILE A 112 2.24 15.63 18.17
C ILE A 112 3.50 16.41 17.81
N LEU A 113 4.53 15.75 17.25
CA LEU A 113 5.74 16.44 16.80
C LEU A 113 5.44 17.46 15.72
N HIS A 114 4.60 17.08 14.74
CA HIS A 114 4.25 17.96 13.64
C HIS A 114 3.45 19.19 14.09
N GLU A 115 2.59 19.04 15.11
CA GLU A 115 1.81 20.14 15.70
C GLU A 115 2.71 21.09 16.52
N GLN A 116 3.70 20.57 17.25
CA GLN A 116 4.66 21.41 17.98
C GLN A 116 5.60 22.19 17.05
N GLU A 117 6.00 21.61 15.92
CA GLU A 117 6.80 22.30 14.91
C GLU A 117 6.04 23.45 14.27
N GLN A 118 4.74 23.28 14.00
CA GLN A 118 3.90 24.36 13.49
C GLN A 118 3.72 25.49 14.51
N LEU A 119 3.48 25.17 15.78
CA LEU A 119 3.37 26.17 16.84
C LEU A 119 4.69 26.92 17.07
N ALA A 120 5.83 26.24 16.95
CA ALA A 120 7.15 26.86 17.03
C ALA A 120 7.41 27.83 15.86
N GLN A 121 6.99 27.46 14.65
CA GLN A 121 7.06 28.33 13.47
C GLN A 121 6.15 29.55 13.60
N GLU A 122 4.92 29.38 14.09
CA GLU A 122 3.99 30.50 14.31
C GLU A 122 4.46 31.47 15.41
N ALA A 123 5.11 30.96 16.46
CA ALA A 123 5.70 31.77 17.52
C ALA A 123 6.90 32.60 17.02
N GLN A 124 7.71 32.07 16.09
CA GLN A 124 8.79 32.82 15.45
C GLN A 124 8.27 33.92 14.52
N VAL A 125 7.14 33.71 13.84
CA VAL A 125 6.56 34.71 12.93
C VAL A 125 5.86 35.85 13.68
N LYS A 126 5.34 35.62 14.89
CA LYS A 126 4.69 36.67 15.72
C LYS A 126 5.66 37.49 16.59
N GLY A 127 6.94 37.12 16.62
CA GLY A 127 7.99 37.81 17.38
C GLY A 127 8.93 38.71 16.57
N ALA A 128 8.68 38.87 15.27
CA ALA A 128 9.39 39.77 14.35
C ALA A 128 8.48 40.93 13.91
#